data_AF-A0A3D5YAY1-F1
#
_entry.id   AF-A0A3D5YAY1-F1
#
_cell.length_a   1.000
_cell.length_b   1.000
_cell.length_c   1.000
_cell.angle_alpha   90.00
_cell.angle_beta   90.00
_cell.angle_gamma   90.00
#
_symmetry.space_group_name_H-M   'P 1'
#
loop_
_entity.id
_entity.type
_entity.pdbx_description
1 polymer ?
#
loop_
_entity_poly.entity_id
_entity_poly.type
_entity_poly.pdbx_seq_one_letter_code
_entity_poly.pdbx_strand_id
1 'polypeptide(L)'
;MFIAFINYIHLERLAYIIYFVSIIFLIITFFAGRTTAGATRWLNIGFISFQPSEFAKIALIIILSKYLISTRIQHKGMSLRDLLLPSLIAFIPFILILKQPDMGTAAITFLIFASIIIFANVRMKTLIGIILIFLPLIPFTWHFLKDYQKTRIMSFIDPSADP
;
A
#
# COMPACT_ATOMS: atom_id res chain seq x y z
N MET A 1 -21.76 -10.88 7.54
CA MET A 1 -22.06 -12.13 8.28
C MET A 1 -21.55 -13.40 7.59
N PHE A 2 -21.54 -13.49 6.25
CA PHE A 2 -21.03 -14.68 5.53
C PHE A 2 -19.49 -14.86 5.51
N ILE A 3 -18.70 -13.80 5.74
CA ILE A 3 -17.22 -13.86 5.71
C ILE A 3 -16.65 -14.70 6.88
N ALA A 4 -17.41 -14.87 7.97
CA ALA A 4 -16.97 -15.65 9.14
C ALA A 4 -16.90 -17.18 8.89
N PHE A 5 -17.53 -17.68 7.82
CA PHE A 5 -17.49 -19.10 7.45
C PHE A 5 -16.33 -19.45 6.50
N ILE A 6 -15.56 -18.46 6.04
CA ILE A 6 -14.39 -18.71 5.21
C ILE A 6 -13.25 -19.15 6.12
N ASN A 7 -12.94 -20.44 6.08
CA ASN A 7 -11.83 -21.01 6.81
C ASN A 7 -10.52 -20.29 6.42
N TYR A 8 -9.79 -19.75 7.40
CA TYR A 8 -8.58 -18.96 7.19
C TYR A 8 -7.52 -19.69 6.34
N ILE A 9 -7.53 -21.03 6.39
CA ILE A 9 -6.67 -21.92 5.61
C ILE A 9 -6.92 -21.78 4.10
N HIS A 10 -8.18 -21.62 3.68
CA HIS A 10 -8.51 -21.39 2.26
C HIS A 10 -8.08 -20.00 1.81
N LEU A 11 -8.23 -19.00 2.68
CA LEU A 11 -7.82 -17.62 2.39
C LEU A 11 -6.30 -17.51 2.21
N GLU A 12 -5.53 -18.24 3.02
CA GLU A 12 -4.08 -18.33 2.88
C GLU A 12 -3.66 -18.95 1.54
N ARG A 13 -4.33 -20.02 1.10
CA ARG A 13 -4.03 -20.64 -0.20
C ARG A 13 -4.30 -19.69 -1.36
N LEU A 14 -5.40 -18.93 -1.29
CA LEU A 14 -5.81 -17.98 -2.31
C LEU A 14 -5.09 -16.63 -2.25
N ALA A 15 -4.29 -16.36 -1.22
CA ALA A 15 -3.66 -15.05 -1.02
C ALA A 15 -2.89 -14.52 -2.24
N TYR A 16 -2.11 -15.38 -2.92
CA TYR A 16 -1.38 -14.99 -4.13
C TYR A 16 -2.31 -14.62 -5.29
N ILE A 17 -3.41 -15.37 -5.43
CA ILE A 17 -4.42 -15.13 -6.47
C ILE A 17 -5.16 -13.82 -6.17
N ILE A 18 -5.60 -13.62 -4.92
CA ILE A 18 -6.30 -12.41 -4.48
C ILE A 18 -5.41 -11.18 -4.72
N TYR A 19 -4.13 -11.27 -4.34
CA TYR A 19 -3.16 -10.23 -4.61
C TYR A 19 -3.00 -9.95 -6.11
N PHE A 20 -2.77 -10.98 -6.93
CA PHE A 20 -2.60 -10.79 -8.37
C PHE A 20 -3.84 -10.19 -9.04
N VAL A 21 -5.04 -10.65 -8.67
CA VAL A 21 -6.31 -10.08 -9.13
C VAL A 21 -6.44 -8.61 -8.72
N SER A 22 -6.04 -8.25 -7.49
CA SER A 22 -6.05 -6.86 -7.04
C SER A 22 -5.13 -5.96 -7.86
N ILE A 23 -3.95 -6.46 -8.25
CA ILE A 23 -3.02 -5.75 -9.11
C ILE A 23 -3.62 -5.57 -10.51
N ILE A 24 -4.25 -6.61 -11.06
CA ILE A 24 -4.96 -6.51 -12.33
C ILE A 24 -6.04 -5.43 -12.26
N PHE A 25 -6.85 -5.39 -11.20
CA PHE A 25 -7.86 -4.34 -11.07
C PHE A 25 -7.25 -2.95 -10.99
N LEU A 26 -6.15 -2.76 -10.25
CA LEU A 26 -5.42 -1.49 -10.21
C LEU A 26 -4.90 -1.09 -11.60
N ILE A 27 -4.42 -2.05 -12.39
CA ILE A 27 -3.97 -1.82 -13.77
C ILE A 27 -5.15 -1.42 -14.66
N ILE A 28 -6.28 -2.12 -14.56
CA ILE A 28 -7.50 -1.82 -15.33
C ILE A 28 -8.00 -0.41 -15.02
N THR A 29 -7.89 0.07 -13.77
CA THR A 29 -8.27 1.44 -13.39
C THR A 29 -7.53 2.51 -14.19
N PHE A 30 -6.32 2.26 -14.69
CA PHE A 30 -5.63 3.25 -15.53
C PHE A 30 -6.31 3.45 -16.88
N PHE A 31 -6.99 2.44 -17.41
CA PHE A 31 -7.61 2.48 -18.73
C PHE A 31 -9.12 2.74 -18.66
N ALA A 32 -9.79 2.16 -17.67
CA ALA A 32 -11.25 2.19 -17.53
C ALA A 32 -11.73 2.97 -16.30
N GLY A 33 -10.83 3.54 -15.51
CA GLY A 33 -11.18 4.31 -14.32
C GLY A 33 -11.75 5.68 -14.68
N ARG A 34 -12.74 6.13 -13.92
CA ARG A 34 -13.23 7.51 -14.00
C ARG A 34 -12.43 8.42 -13.07
N THR A 35 -12.06 9.59 -13.58
CA THR A 35 -11.45 10.66 -12.79
C THR A 35 -12.54 11.41 -12.04
N THR A 36 -12.44 11.46 -10.72
CA THR A 36 -13.33 12.24 -9.85
C THR A 36 -12.46 12.99 -8.85
N ALA A 37 -12.74 14.28 -8.65
CA ALA A 37 -11.94 15.16 -7.77
C ALA A 37 -10.42 15.09 -8.04
N GLY A 38 -10.03 15.03 -9.32
CA GLY A 38 -8.63 15.02 -9.75
C GLY A 38 -7.88 13.68 -9.60
N ALA A 39 -8.56 12.58 -9.26
CA ALA A 39 -7.94 11.27 -9.15
C ALA A 39 -8.79 10.15 -9.79
N THR A 40 -8.13 9.18 -10.41
CA THR A 40 -8.78 8.09 -11.16
C THR A 40 -8.87 6.85 -10.29
N ARG A 41 -10.01 6.67 -9.61
CA ARG A 41 -10.14 5.69 -8.50
C ARG A 41 -11.28 4.69 -8.68
N TRP A 42 -12.30 5.07 -9.45
CA TRP A 42 -13.57 4.34 -9.51
C TRP A 42 -13.73 3.62 -10.84
N LEU A 43 -14.04 2.33 -10.77
CA LEU A 43 -14.51 1.52 -11.90
C LEU A 43 -16.03 1.42 -11.80
N ASN A 44 -16.74 2.00 -12.77
CA ASN A 44 -18.20 1.88 -12.85
C ASN A 44 -18.56 0.63 -13.64
N ILE A 45 -19.05 -0.39 -12.94
CA ILE A 45 -19.56 -1.62 -13.53
C ILE A 45 -21.08 -1.47 -13.62
N GLY A 46 -21.54 -0.72 -14.62
CA GLY A 46 -22.96 -0.37 -14.77
C GLY A 46 -23.45 0.49 -13.60
N PHE A 47 -24.22 -0.11 -12.69
CA PHE A 47 -24.83 0.56 -11.53
C PHE A 47 -23.98 0.54 -10.25
N ILE A 48 -22.86 -0.21 -10.23
CA ILE A 48 -22.01 -0.35 -9.06
C ILE A 48 -20.68 0.36 -9.30
N SER A 49 -20.30 1.22 -8.36
CA SER A 49 -18.97 1.85 -8.33
C SER A 49 -18.05 1.01 -7.46
N PHE A 50 -17.03 0.39 -8.07
CA PHE A 50 -16.02 -0.40 -7.38
C PHE A 50 -14.72 0.39 -7.27
N GLN A 51 -14.08 0.34 -6.10
CA GLN A 51 -12.80 1.00 -5.86
C GLN A 51 -11.68 -0.04 -5.69
N PRO A 52 -10.88 -0.31 -6.74
CA PRO A 52 -9.81 -1.31 -6.71
C PRO A 52 -8.75 -1.10 -5.63
N SER A 53 -8.49 0.15 -5.23
CA SER A 53 -7.50 0.45 -4.19
C SER A 53 -7.91 -0.01 -2.79
N GLU A 54 -9.22 -0.07 -2.49
CA GLU A 54 -9.72 -0.67 -1.24
C GLU A 54 -9.49 -2.18 -1.23
N PHE A 55 -9.80 -2.85 -2.35
CA PHE A 55 -9.56 -4.27 -2.50
C PHE A 55 -8.06 -4.61 -2.43
N ALA A 56 -7.20 -3.78 -3.03
CA ALA A 56 -5.75 -3.94 -2.97
C ALA A 56 -5.20 -3.86 -1.54
N LYS A 57 -5.74 -3.00 -0.67
CA LYS A 57 -5.33 -2.93 0.75
C LYS A 57 -5.64 -4.23 1.49
N ILE A 58 -6.83 -4.80 1.28
CA ILE A 58 -7.22 -6.08 1.90
C ILE A 58 -6.34 -7.20 1.37
N ALA A 59 -6.13 -7.25 0.05
CA ALA A 59 -5.26 -8.23 -0.59
C ALA A 59 -3.83 -8.15 -0.06
N LEU A 60 -3.31 -6.93 0.13
CA LEU A 60 -1.99 -6.64 0.69
C LEU A 60 -1.85 -7.19 2.12
N ILE A 61 -2.86 -6.97 2.98
CA ILE A 61 -2.85 -7.52 4.34
C ILE A 61 -2.76 -9.04 4.30
N ILE A 62 -3.62 -9.70 3.51
CA ILE A 62 -3.68 -11.16 3.45
C ILE A 62 -2.35 -11.75 2.95
N ILE A 63 -1.78 -11.20 1.88
CA ILE A 63 -0.54 -11.75 1.31
C ILE A 63 0.67 -11.52 2.22
N LEU A 64 0.76 -10.36 2.88
CA LEU A 64 1.84 -10.07 3.82
C LEU A 64 1.71 -10.95 5.06
N SER A 65 0.51 -11.08 5.64
CA SER A 65 0.28 -11.98 6.78
C SER A 65 0.70 -13.42 6.45
N LYS A 66 0.28 -13.95 5.29
CA LYS A 66 0.72 -15.27 4.83
C LYS A 66 2.24 -15.35 4.72
N TYR A 67 2.87 -14.39 4.05
CA TYR A 67 4.31 -14.39 3.84
C TYR A 67 5.08 -14.41 5.16
N LEU A 68 4.67 -13.57 6.12
CA LEU A 68 5.28 -13.49 7.43
C LEU A 68 5.13 -14.79 8.24
N ILE A 69 3.97 -15.44 8.19
CA ILE A 69 3.73 -16.72 8.85
C ILE A 69 4.58 -17.83 8.22
N SER A 70 4.58 -17.93 6.88
CA SER A 70 5.31 -18.96 6.15
C SER A 70 6.82 -18.83 6.28
N THR A 71 7.34 -17.61 6.44
CA THR A 71 8.78 -17.36 6.57
C THR A 71 9.31 -17.75 7.96
N ARG A 72 8.41 -18.16 8.89
CA ARG A 72 8.68 -18.64 10.25
C ARG A 72 9.89 -17.93 10.84
N ILE A 73 9.72 -16.63 11.05
CA ILE A 73 10.73 -15.66 11.49
C ILE A 73 11.51 -16.29 12.63
N GLN A 74 12.68 -16.84 12.30
CA GLN A 74 13.53 -17.51 13.27
C GLN A 74 13.81 -16.51 14.38
N HIS A 75 13.88 -16.98 15.63
CA HIS A 75 13.99 -16.20 16.87
C HIS A 75 15.02 -15.03 16.87
N LYS A 76 15.87 -14.91 15.85
CA LYS A 76 16.82 -13.82 15.63
C LYS A 76 16.22 -12.54 14.99
N GLY A 77 14.94 -12.52 14.60
CA GLY A 77 14.28 -11.36 13.99
C GLY A 77 14.70 -11.10 12.53
N MET A 78 13.87 -10.35 11.79
CA MET A 78 14.09 -10.09 10.35
C MET A 78 15.27 -9.16 10.07
N SER A 79 16.09 -9.54 9.08
CA SER A 79 17.17 -8.73 8.53
C SER A 79 16.70 -7.88 7.34
N LEU A 80 17.56 -6.96 6.86
CA LEU A 80 17.27 -6.12 5.70
C LEU A 80 16.94 -6.93 4.44
N ARG A 81 17.57 -8.10 4.26
CA ARG A 81 17.32 -9.01 3.13
C ARG A 81 15.93 -9.65 3.22
N ASP A 82 15.50 -10.00 4.42
CA ASP A 82 14.18 -10.62 4.66
C ASP A 82 13.04 -9.62 4.42
N LEU A 83 13.33 -8.32 4.55
CA LEU A 83 12.40 -7.23 4.24
C LEU A 83 12.29 -6.90 2.75
N LEU A 84 13.20 -7.35 1.89
CA LEU A 84 13.16 -7.00 0.46
C LEU A 84 11.89 -7.51 -0.22
N LEU A 85 11.56 -8.78 0.00
CA LEU A 85 10.39 -9.40 -0.63
C LEU A 85 9.04 -8.82 -0.14
N PRO A 86 8.76 -8.67 1.17
CA PRO A 86 7.52 -8.04 1.63
C PRO A 86 7.45 -6.56 1.24
N SER A 87 8.60 -5.87 1.19
CA SER A 87 8.65 -4.50 0.65
C SER A 87 8.24 -4.49 -0.82
N LEU A 88 8.78 -5.39 -1.65
CA LEU A 88 8.42 -5.46 -3.07
C LEU A 88 6.92 -5.73 -3.27
N ILE A 89 6.35 -6.64 -2.49
CA ILE A 89 4.91 -6.94 -2.50
C ILE A 89 4.07 -5.70 -2.13
N ALA A 90 4.52 -4.88 -1.18
CA ALA A 90 3.80 -3.67 -0.80
C ALA A 90 4.00 -2.50 -1.76
N PHE A 91 5.21 -2.35 -2.32
CA PHE A 91 5.54 -1.23 -3.19
C PHE A 91 4.85 -1.31 -4.54
N ILE A 92 4.54 -2.51 -5.06
CA ILE A 92 3.80 -2.66 -6.33
C ILE A 92 2.43 -1.94 -6.26
N PRO A 93 1.49 -2.30 -5.36
CA PRO A 93 0.20 -1.62 -5.28
C PRO A 93 0.35 -0.17 -4.85
N PHE A 94 1.29 0.16 -3.97
CA PHE A 94 1.56 1.54 -3.56
C PHE A 94 1.91 2.44 -4.75
N ILE A 95 2.84 2.02 -5.62
CA ILE A 95 3.25 2.78 -6.80
C ILE A 95 2.10 2.91 -7.79
N LEU A 96 1.31 1.85 -7.98
CA LEU A 96 0.13 1.90 -8.86
C LEU A 96 -0.90 2.91 -8.34
N ILE A 97 -1.20 2.91 -7.04
CA ILE A 97 -2.14 3.87 -6.43
C ILE A 97 -1.59 5.30 -6.50
N LEU A 98 -0.28 5.48 -6.27
CA LEU A 98 0.35 6.80 -6.36
C LEU A 98 0.27 7.37 -7.78
N LYS A 99 0.36 6.52 -8.80
CA LYS A 99 0.17 6.88 -10.21
C LYS A 99 -1.30 7.18 -10.58
N GLN A 100 -2.28 6.83 -9.74
CA GLN A 100 -3.71 7.14 -9.90
C GLN A 100 -4.12 8.51 -9.29
N PRO A 101 -3.18 9.48 -9.27
CA PRO A 101 -3.17 10.65 -8.38
C PRO A 101 -3.79 10.51 -6.97
N ASP A 102 -3.76 9.33 -6.35
CA ASP A 102 -4.40 9.12 -5.04
C ASP A 102 -3.42 9.09 -3.88
N MET A 103 -2.97 10.27 -3.46
CA MET A 103 -1.99 10.39 -2.37
C MET A 103 -2.52 9.89 -1.02
N GLY A 104 -3.80 10.10 -0.72
CA GLY A 104 -4.40 9.67 0.54
C GLY A 104 -4.43 8.15 0.66
N THR A 105 -4.92 7.48 -0.39
CA THR A 105 -4.97 6.01 -0.39
C THR A 105 -3.57 5.39 -0.50
N ALA A 106 -2.64 6.02 -1.20
CA ALA A 106 -1.24 5.59 -1.21
C ALA A 106 -0.63 5.66 0.20
N ALA A 107 -0.83 6.77 0.93
CA ALA A 107 -0.35 6.93 2.29
C ALA A 107 -0.95 5.89 3.24
N ILE A 108 -2.25 5.63 3.17
CA ILE A 108 -2.91 4.58 3.96
C ILE A 108 -2.33 3.19 3.63
N THR A 109 -2.10 2.91 2.35
CA THR A 109 -1.51 1.62 1.92
C THR A 109 -0.10 1.45 2.48
N PHE A 110 0.70 2.50 2.48
CA PHE A 110 2.02 2.50 3.10
C PHE A 110 1.95 2.32 4.63
N LEU A 111 1.01 3.00 5.30
CA LEU A 111 0.81 2.84 6.74
C LEU A 111 0.43 1.41 7.11
N ILE A 112 -0.47 0.78 6.35
CA ILE A 112 -0.82 -0.64 6.54
C ILE A 112 0.42 -1.53 6.46
N PHE A 113 1.25 -1.35 5.42
CA PHE A 113 2.51 -2.08 5.30
C PHE A 113 3.44 -1.84 6.50
N ALA A 114 3.69 -0.58 6.85
CA ALA A 114 4.56 -0.22 7.96
C ALA A 114 4.08 -0.83 9.29
N SER A 115 2.78 -0.78 9.57
CA SER A 115 2.20 -1.40 10.76
C SER A 115 2.47 -2.90 10.78
N ILE A 116 2.17 -3.63 9.69
CA ILE A 116 2.40 -5.08 9.61
C ILE A 116 3.87 -5.45 9.84
N ILE A 117 4.80 -4.68 9.26
CA ILE A 117 6.24 -4.90 9.42
C ILE A 117 6.71 -4.64 10.86
N ILE A 118 6.19 -3.62 11.54
CA ILE A 118 6.51 -3.37 12.95
C ILE A 118 6.07 -4.56 13.82
N PHE A 119 4.89 -5.13 13.56
CA PHE A 119 4.41 -6.32 14.27
C PHE A 119 5.15 -7.62 13.88
N ALA A 120 5.91 -7.62 12.78
CA ALA A 120 6.63 -8.79 12.27
C ALA A 120 7.97 -9.08 12.99
N ASN A 121 8.21 -8.54 14.18
CA ASN A 121 9.46 -8.77 14.95
C ASN A 121 10.75 -8.47 14.14
N VAL A 122 10.78 -7.30 13.51
CA VAL A 122 11.96 -6.80 12.79
C VAL A 122 13.04 -6.40 13.78
N ARG A 123 14.31 -6.68 13.45
CA ARG A 123 15.44 -6.24 14.29
C ARG A 123 15.45 -4.72 14.39
N MET A 124 15.53 -4.16 15.60
CA MET A 124 15.62 -2.70 15.81
C MET A 124 16.74 -2.05 15.01
N LYS A 125 17.89 -2.72 14.85
CA LYS A 125 19.00 -2.26 14.00
C LYS A 125 18.59 -2.09 12.53
N THR A 126 17.75 -2.99 12.02
CA THR A 126 17.24 -2.92 10.64
C THR A 126 16.26 -1.77 10.50
N LEU A 127 15.37 -1.57 11.47
CA LEU A 127 14.40 -0.47 11.46
C LEU A 127 15.09 0.90 11.54
N ILE A 128 16.08 1.05 12.44
CA ILE A 128 16.92 2.25 12.53
C ILE A 128 17.70 2.47 11.22
N GLY A 129 18.26 1.41 10.64
CA GLY A 129 18.97 1.49 9.36
C GLY A 129 18.08 2.01 8.22
N ILE A 130 16.82 1.55 8.15
CA ILE A 130 15.84 2.05 7.19
C ILE A 130 15.57 3.54 7.44
N ILE A 131 15.29 3.95 8.67
CA ILE A 131 15.03 5.36 9.00
C ILE A 131 16.21 6.24 8.61
N LEU A 132 17.44 5.83 8.94
CA LEU A 132 18.65 6.59 8.62
C LEU A 132 18.89 6.72 7.12
N ILE A 133 18.47 5.74 6.31
CA ILE A 133 18.58 5.81 4.84
C ILE A 133 17.48 6.68 4.24
N PHE A 134 16.23 6.52 4.69
CA PHE A 134 15.08 7.18 4.06
C PHE A 134 14.83 8.60 4.56
N LEU A 135 15.12 8.91 5.83
CA LEU A 135 14.88 10.23 6.41
C LEU A 135 15.62 11.36 5.65
N PRO A 136 16.91 11.22 5.27
CA PRO A 136 17.61 12.23 4.46
C PRO A 136 17.11 12.33 3.03
N LEU A 137 16.40 11.32 2.52
CA LEU A 137 15.83 11.33 1.17
C LEU A 137 14.50 12.08 1.10
N ILE A 138 13.82 12.31 2.23
CA ILE A 138 12.51 12.99 2.28
C ILE A 138 12.56 14.36 1.58
N PRO A 139 13.52 15.28 1.87
CA PRO A 139 13.58 16.57 1.19
C PRO A 139 13.79 16.43 -0.33
N PHE A 140 14.51 15.40 -0.77
CA PHE A 140 14.75 15.16 -2.19
C PHE A 140 13.47 14.78 -2.93
N THR A 141 12.53 14.08 -2.26
CA THR A 141 11.24 13.72 -2.86
C THR A 141 10.46 14.94 -3.35
N TRP A 142 10.64 16.12 -2.73
CA TRP A 142 9.99 17.37 -3.14
C TRP A 142 10.24 17.73 -4.61
N HIS A 143 11.41 17.38 -5.16
CA HIS A 143 11.76 17.65 -6.56
C HIS A 143 11.02 16.73 -7.54
N PHE A 144 10.60 15.54 -7.10
CA PHE A 144 9.89 14.56 -7.92
C PHE A 144 8.38 14.62 -7.75
N LEU A 145 7.89 15.39 -6.76
CA LEU A 145 6.47 15.60 -6.56
C LEU A 145 5.89 16.49 -7.66
N LYS A 146 4.76 16.06 -8.22
CA LYS A 146 3.95 16.87 -9.15
C LYS A 146 3.34 18.07 -8.42
N ASP A 147 2.98 19.13 -9.14
CA ASP A 147 2.50 20.36 -8.52
C ASP A 147 1.26 20.16 -7.63
N TYR A 148 0.28 19.35 -8.09
CA TYR A 148 -0.88 19.00 -7.25
C TYR A 148 -0.51 18.30 -5.94
N GLN A 149 0.61 17.56 -5.92
CA GLN A 149 1.09 16.85 -4.74
C GLN A 149 1.68 17.83 -3.73
N LYS A 150 2.44 18.81 -4.22
CA LYS A 150 2.98 19.91 -3.42
C LYS A 150 1.86 20.76 -2.84
N THR A 151 0.86 21.14 -3.65
CA THR A 151 -0.30 21.92 -3.20
C THR A 151 -1.03 21.22 -2.07
N ARG A 152 -1.28 19.90 -2.18
CA ARG A 152 -1.89 19.13 -1.08
C ARG A 152 -1.04 19.14 0.19
N ILE A 153 0.27 18.96 0.09
CA ILE A 153 1.15 18.99 1.27
C ILE A 153 1.14 20.37 1.91
N MET A 154 1.22 21.44 1.11
CA MET A 154 1.16 22.81 1.61
C MET A 154 -0.18 23.12 2.28
N SER A 155 -1.31 22.73 1.67
CA SER A 155 -2.64 22.95 2.28
C SER A 155 -2.83 22.18 3.60
N PHE A 156 -2.12 21.06 3.79
CA PHE A 156 -2.13 20.35 5.08
C PHE A 156 -1.28 21.05 6.15
N ILE A 157 -0.18 21.70 5.77
CA ILE A 157 0.72 22.40 6.69
C ILE A 157 0.16 23.78 7.04
N ASP A 158 -0.41 24.47 6.06
CA ASP A 158 -1.04 25.79 6.21
C ASP A 158 -2.47 25.75 5.64
N PRO A 159 -3.46 25.33 6.45
CA PRO A 159 -4.87 25.32 6.06
C PRO A 159 -5.45 26.73 5.86
N SER A 160 -4.76 27.75 6.36
CA SER A 160 -5.17 29.16 6.34
C SER A 160 -4.77 29.91 5.07
N ALA A 161 -4.02 29.28 4.15
CA ALA A 161 -3.65 29.86 2.86
C ALA A 161 -4.73 29.72 1.77
N ASP A 162 -5.86 29.09 2.06
CA ASP A 162 -7.06 29.11 1.20
C ASP A 162 -7.80 30.45 1.45
N PRO A 163 -7.99 31.32 0.43
CA PRO A 163 -8.79 32.53 0.55
C PRO A 163 -10.30 32.25 0.71
#